data_AF-A0A5K1GPA9-F1
#
_entry.id   AF-A0A5K1GPA9-F1
#
_cell.length_a   1.000
_cell.length_b   1.000
_cell.length_c   1.000
_cell.angle_alpha   90.00
_cell.angle_beta   90.00
_cell.angle_gamma   90.00
#
_symmetry.space_group_name_H-M   'P 1'
#
loop_
_entity.id
_entity.type
_entity.pdbx_description
1 polymer ?
#
loop_
_entity_poly.entity_id
_entity_poly.type
_entity_poly.pdbx_seq_one_letter_code
_entity_poly.pdbx_strand_id
1 'polypeptide(L)'
;MASIVTPSYPYPYNLKVTNFVTIKLNQTNFLIWKTQLLGLIESQDMTEFIEGETAAPEPTIKRTKEDGTVEERVNPIYQAWRKSDRLLRGWITGTLAEEVMGTIIGLQTSKE
;
A
#
# COMPACT_ATOMS: atom_id res chain seq x y z
N MET A 1 11.14 -24.64 -17.45
CA MET A 1 10.18 -23.50 -17.42
C MET A 1 10.43 -22.72 -16.15
N ALA A 2 10.77 -21.43 -16.23
CA ALA A 2 10.95 -20.63 -15.02
C ALA A 2 9.57 -20.37 -14.40
N SER A 3 9.32 -20.92 -13.21
CA SER A 3 8.16 -20.55 -12.41
C SER A 3 8.24 -19.05 -12.12
N ILE A 4 7.29 -18.27 -12.63
CA ILE A 4 7.16 -16.86 -12.25
C ILE A 4 6.74 -16.87 -10.79
N VAL A 5 7.71 -16.68 -9.89
CA VAL A 5 7.43 -16.44 -8.48
C VAL A 5 6.62 -15.14 -8.43
N THR A 6 5.34 -15.25 -8.09
CA THR A 6 4.51 -14.06 -7.92
C THR A 6 5.00 -13.36 -6.65
N PRO A 7 5.43 -12.08 -6.69
CA PRO A 7 5.78 -11.35 -5.49
C PRO A 7 4.58 -11.38 -4.53
N SER A 8 4.78 -11.93 -3.34
CA SER A 8 3.74 -11.93 -2.32
C SER A 8 3.84 -10.63 -1.55
N TYR A 9 2.92 -9.71 -1.80
CA TYR A 9 2.83 -8.48 -1.02
C TYR A 9 2.08 -8.72 0.29
N PRO A 10 2.51 -8.10 1.40
CA PRO A 10 1.87 -8.25 2.70
C PRO A 10 0.44 -7.68 2.69
N TYR A 11 -0.53 -8.49 3.13
CA TYR A 11 -1.92 -8.06 3.27
C TYR A 11 -2.52 -8.57 4.60
N PRO A 12 -2.11 -7.99 5.75
CA PRO A 12 -2.60 -8.38 7.07
C PRO A 12 -4.03 -7.89 7.31
N TYR A 13 -5.00 -8.53 6.65
CA TYR A 13 -6.41 -8.14 6.60
C TYR A 13 -7.14 -8.13 7.96
N ASN A 14 -6.62 -8.86 8.95
CA ASN A 14 -7.19 -8.89 10.31
C ASN A 14 -6.61 -7.81 11.23
N LEU A 15 -5.57 -7.10 10.80
CA LEU A 15 -4.89 -6.12 11.63
C LEU A 15 -5.71 -4.83 11.72
N LYS A 16 -5.89 -4.35 12.95
CA LYS A 16 -6.54 -3.06 13.23
C LYS A 16 -5.48 -2.04 13.59
N VAL A 17 -5.35 -0.99 12.78
CA VAL A 17 -4.37 0.10 12.99
C VAL A 17 -4.47 0.72 14.39
N THR A 18 -5.68 0.81 14.94
CA THR A 18 -5.94 1.38 16.27
C THR A 18 -5.30 0.60 17.43
N ASN A 19 -4.89 -0.66 17.21
CA ASN A 19 -4.17 -1.44 18.21
C ASN A 19 -2.68 -1.05 18.30
N PHE A 20 -2.14 -0.38 17.28
CA PHE A 20 -0.73 0.02 17.18
C PHE A 20 -0.57 1.53 17.25
N VAL A 21 -1.48 2.27 16.61
CA VAL A 21 -1.51 3.73 16.58
C VAL A 21 -2.66 4.21 17.45
N THR A 22 -2.33 4.70 18.63
CA THR A 22 -3.28 5.09 19.69
C THR A 22 -3.69 6.55 19.62
N ILE A 23 -3.03 7.35 18.78
CA ILE A 23 -3.30 8.77 18.61
C ILE A 23 -3.68 9.10 17.16
N LYS A 24 -4.49 10.14 16.99
CA LYS A 24 -4.73 10.72 15.68
C LYS A 24 -3.72 11.82 15.38
N LEU A 25 -3.17 11.85 14.17
CA LEU A 25 -2.24 12.88 13.72
C LEU A 25 -2.91 14.24 13.78
N ASN A 26 -2.26 15.19 14.46
CA ASN A 26 -2.59 16.60 14.46
C ASN A 26 -1.32 17.45 14.28
N GLN A 27 -1.47 18.77 14.32
CA GLN A 27 -0.37 19.72 14.06
C GLN A 27 0.77 19.68 15.09
N THR A 28 0.56 19.04 16.25
CA THR A 28 1.48 19.10 17.38
C THR A 28 2.12 17.76 17.76
N ASN A 29 1.60 16.64 17.24
CA ASN A 29 1.97 15.29 17.69
C ASN A 29 2.65 14.43 16.62
N PHE A 30 3.07 15.03 15.51
CA PHE A 30 3.63 14.31 14.34
C PHE A 30 4.69 13.28 14.70
N LEU A 31 5.67 13.62 15.56
CA LEU A 31 6.75 12.69 15.91
C LEU A 31 6.25 11.44 16.64
N ILE A 32 5.29 11.60 17.56
CA ILE A 32 4.71 10.48 18.31
C ILE A 32 3.87 9.62 17.36
N TRP A 33 3.05 10.26 16.51
CA TRP A 33 2.20 9.56 15.55
C TRP A 33 3.04 8.77 14.55
N LYS A 34 4.08 9.41 13.99
CA LYS A 34 5.01 8.79 13.04
C LYS A 34 5.71 7.59 13.66
N THR A 35 6.15 7.69 14.91
CA THR A 35 6.83 6.59 15.61
C THR A 35 5.91 5.37 15.75
N GLN A 36 4.66 5.58 16.17
CA GLN A 36 3.69 4.47 16.30
C GLN A 36 3.33 3.85 14.95
N LEU A 37 3.10 4.70 13.93
CA LEU A 37 2.74 4.23 12.60
C LEU A 37 3.90 3.47 11.95
N LEU A 38 5.14 3.96 12.04
CA LEU A 38 6.31 3.26 11.52
C LEU A 38 6.51 1.91 12.22
N GLY A 39 6.33 1.83 13.55
CA GLY A 39 6.40 0.55 14.26
C GLY A 39 5.39 -0.48 13.74
N LEU A 40 4.19 -0.05 13.35
CA LEU A 40 3.24 -0.92 12.66
C LEU A 40 3.76 -1.34 11.27
N ILE A 41 4.16 -0.38 10.44
CA ILE A 41 4.60 -0.61 9.06
C ILE A 41 5.79 -1.59 9.01
N GLU A 42 6.78 -1.35 9.85
CA GLU A 42 7.98 -2.19 9.98
C GLU A 42 7.62 -3.60 10.44
N SER A 43 6.68 -3.75 11.38
CA SER A 43 6.25 -5.09 11.86
C SER A 43 5.57 -5.96 10.80
N GLN A 44 5.15 -5.36 9.67
CA GLN A 44 4.44 -6.02 8.59
C GLN A 44 5.27 -6.09 7.29
N ASP A 45 6.56 -5.73 7.34
CA ASP A 45 7.44 -5.64 6.17
C ASP A 45 6.87 -4.73 5.05
N MET A 46 6.24 -3.62 5.44
CA MET A 46 5.55 -2.71 4.51
C MET A 46 6.33 -1.40 4.24
N THR A 47 7.55 -1.25 4.75
CA THR A 47 8.34 -0.01 4.65
C THR A 47 8.62 0.40 3.21
N GLU A 48 8.89 -0.56 2.32
CA GLU A 48 9.22 -0.29 0.92
C GLU A 48 8.08 0.43 0.15
N PHE A 49 6.82 0.33 0.61
CA PHE A 49 5.69 1.03 0.02
C PHE A 49 5.73 2.55 0.26
N ILE A 50 6.20 2.99 1.44
CA ILE A 50 6.29 4.42 1.79
C ILE A 50 7.60 5.04 1.33
N GLU A 51 8.67 4.25 1.21
CA GLU A 51 9.94 4.71 0.64
C GLU A 51 9.88 4.74 -0.90
N GLY A 52 8.95 3.97 -1.48
CA GLY A 52 8.75 3.85 -2.92
C GLY A 52 9.80 2.98 -3.60
N GLU A 53 10.45 2.10 -2.83
CA GLU A 53 11.32 1.04 -3.34
C GLU A 53 10.50 -0.05 -4.05
N THR A 54 9.26 -0.28 -3.57
CA THR A 54 8.29 -1.12 -4.28
C THR A 54 7.47 -0.29 -5.31
N ALA A 55 8.05 -0.02 -6.48
CA ALA A 55 7.33 0.67 -7.55
C ALA A 55 6.06 -0.09 -7.99
N ALA A 56 5.01 0.64 -8.34
CA ALA A 56 3.76 0.07 -8.83
C ALA A 56 4.03 -0.75 -10.12
N PRO A 57 3.67 -2.05 -10.15
CA PRO A 57 3.76 -2.85 -11.37
C PRO A 57 2.83 -2.31 -12.45
N GLU A 58 3.12 -2.63 -13.71
CA GLU A 58 2.23 -2.27 -14.82
C GLU A 58 0.80 -2.78 -14.57
N PRO A 59 -0.24 -1.93 -14.72
CA PRO A 59 -1.62 -2.33 -14.43
C PRO A 59 -2.13 -3.48 -15.30
N THR A 60 -1.59 -3.59 -16.51
CA THR A 60 -1.96 -4.59 -17.50
C THR A 60 -0.74 -5.30 -18.08
N ILE A 61 -0.95 -6.52 -18.53
CA ILE A 61 0.03 -7.34 -19.24
C ILE A 61 -0.58 -7.86 -20.54
N LYS A 62 0.27 -8.00 -21.56
CA LYS A 62 -0.11 -8.58 -22.84
C LYS A 62 0.13 -10.08 -22.81
N ARG A 63 -0.86 -10.86 -23.25
CA ARG A 63 -0.77 -12.32 -23.43
C ARG A 63 -1.04 -12.64 -24.89
N THR A 64 -0.07 -13.28 -25.54
CA THR A 64 -0.26 -13.86 -26.87
C THR A 64 -0.93 -15.21 -26.74
N LYS A 65 -2.03 -15.43 -27.47
CA LYS A 65 -2.73 -16.71 -27.56
C LYS A 65 -2.07 -17.61 -28.62
N GLU A 66 -2.48 -18.87 -28.62
CA GLU A 66 -2.00 -19.88 -29.59
C GLU A 66 -2.32 -19.52 -31.05
N ASP A 67 -3.38 -18.75 -31.28
CA ASP A 67 -3.77 -18.23 -32.61
C ASP A 67 -3.00 -16.96 -33.04
N GLY A 68 -2.03 -16.52 -32.23
CA GLY A 68 -1.23 -15.31 -32.48
C GLY A 68 -1.91 -13.99 -32.08
N THR A 69 -3.16 -14.02 -31.60
CA THR A 69 -3.83 -12.80 -31.10
C THR A 69 -3.21 -12.33 -29.78
N VAL A 70 -3.05 -11.01 -29.64
CA VAL A 70 -2.56 -10.39 -28.40
C VAL A 70 -3.74 -9.86 -27.62
N GLU A 71 -3.94 -10.38 -26.41
CA GLU A 71 -4.96 -9.91 -25.48
C GLU A 71 -4.31 -9.14 -24.33
N GLU A 72 -4.90 -8.01 -23.96
CA GLU A 72 -4.52 -7.26 -22.76
C GLU A 72 -5.35 -7.75 -21.57
N ARG A 73 -4.68 -8.04 -20.45
CA ARG A 73 -5.33 -8.48 -19.22
C ARG A 73 -4.77 -7.73 -18.03
N VAL A 74 -5.55 -7.63 -16.96
CA VAL A 74 -5.08 -7.02 -15.71
C VAL A 74 -3.92 -7.84 -15.15
N ASN A 75 -2.86 -7.14 -14.75
CA ASN A 75 -1.70 -7.76 -14.13
C ASN A 75 -2.04 -8.24 -12.70
N PRO A 76 -1.99 -9.55 -12.41
CA PRO A 76 -2.23 -10.06 -11.06
C PRO A 76 -1.26 -9.49 -10.02
N ILE A 77 -0.01 -9.19 -10.43
CA ILE A 77 1.02 -8.61 -9.57
C ILE A 77 0.62 -7.18 -9.18
N TYR A 78 0.14 -6.37 -10.12
CA TYR A 78 -0.41 -5.04 -9.83
C TYR A 78 -1.60 -5.12 -8.86
N GLN A 79 -2.52 -6.08 -9.05
CA GLN A 79 -3.64 -6.25 -8.13
C GLN A 79 -3.19 -6.57 -6.71
N ALA A 80 -2.19 -7.44 -6.55
CA ALA A 80 -1.63 -7.80 -5.24
C ALA A 80 -0.91 -6.61 -4.59
N TRP A 81 -0.07 -5.89 -5.34
CA TRP A 81 0.59 -4.67 -4.89
C TRP A 81 -0.44 -3.62 -4.42
N ARG A 82 -1.44 -3.35 -5.27
CA ARG A 82 -2.49 -2.35 -5.03
C ARG A 82 -3.32 -2.63 -3.78
N LYS A 83 -3.54 -3.91 -3.43
CA LYS A 83 -4.26 -4.27 -2.18
C LYS A 83 -3.46 -3.85 -0.95
N SER A 84 -2.15 -4.09 -0.97
CA SER A 84 -1.23 -3.81 0.12
C SER A 84 -1.01 -2.31 0.28
N ASP A 85 -0.74 -1.61 -0.82
CA ASP A 85 -0.62 -0.14 -0.85
C ASP A 85 -1.90 0.55 -0.30
N ARG A 86 -3.07 0.09 -0.76
CA ARG A 86 -4.35 0.66 -0.29
C ARG A 86 -4.67 0.34 1.15
N LEU A 87 -4.26 -0.82 1.65
CA LEU A 87 -4.39 -1.16 3.08
C LEU A 87 -3.56 -0.18 3.91
N LEU A 88 -2.30 0.05 3.52
CA LEU A 88 -1.40 0.98 4.20
C LEU A 88 -1.91 2.42 4.16
N ARG A 89 -2.37 2.88 2.99
CA ARG A 89 -3.05 4.18 2.86
C ARG A 89 -4.29 4.28 3.75
N GLY A 90 -5.03 3.19 3.90
CA GLY A 90 -6.15 3.09 4.83
C GLY A 90 -5.74 3.25 6.29
N TRP A 91 -4.60 2.69 6.70
CA TRP A 91 -4.03 2.90 8.04
C TRP A 91 -3.62 4.35 8.27
N ILE A 92 -2.91 4.95 7.31
CA ILE A 92 -2.52 6.37 7.38
C ILE A 92 -3.77 7.23 7.53
N THR A 93 -4.74 7.10 6.63
CA THR A 93 -5.98 7.89 6.62
C THR A 93 -6.80 7.68 7.90
N GLY A 94 -6.92 6.43 8.37
CA GLY A 94 -7.69 6.08 9.57
C GLY A 94 -7.11 6.66 10.86
N THR A 95 -5.84 7.09 10.84
CA THR A 95 -5.15 7.69 11.98
C THR A 95 -4.99 9.20 11.86
N LEU A 96 -5.65 9.86 10.91
CA LEU A 96 -5.64 11.33 10.80
C LEU A 96 -6.74 11.97 11.66
N ALA A 97 -6.44 13.13 12.25
CA ALA A 97 -7.47 14.04 12.76
C ALA A 97 -8.14 14.79 11.58
N GLU A 98 -9.38 15.24 11.79
CA GLU A 98 -10.17 15.92 10.76
C GLU A 98 -9.50 17.18 10.21
N GLU A 99 -8.86 17.95 11.09
CA GLU A 99 -8.15 19.18 10.75
C GLU A 99 -6.98 19.01 9.77
N VAL A 100 -6.42 17.80 9.64
CA VAL A 100 -5.32 17.51 8.70
C VAL A 100 -5.75 16.69 7.49
N MET A 101 -6.99 16.18 7.45
CA MET A 101 -7.47 15.34 6.33
C MET A 101 -7.44 16.07 4.98
N GLY A 102 -7.59 17.39 4.97
CA GLY A 102 -7.52 18.19 3.75
C GLY A 102 -6.19 18.04 3.00
N THR A 103 -5.11 17.68 3.70
CA THR A 103 -3.76 17.54 3.12
C THR A 103 -3.60 16.30 2.25
N ILE A 104 -4.43 15.27 2.43
CA ILE A 104 -4.32 13.99 1.72
C ILE A 104 -5.33 13.83 0.57
N ILE A 105 -6.12 14.86 0.29
CA ILE A 105 -7.13 14.80 -0.78
C ILE A 105 -6.43 14.65 -2.13
N GLY A 106 -6.85 13.64 -2.89
CA GLY A 106 -6.33 13.37 -4.23
C GLY A 106 -5.09 12.48 -4.28
N LEU A 107 -4.43 12.23 -3.15
CA LEU A 107 -3.28 11.31 -3.06
C LEU A 107 -3.76 9.86 -3.26
N GLN A 108 -3.08 9.11 -4.12
CA GLN A 108 -3.56 7.81 -4.62
C GLN A 108 -2.83 6.62 -4.02
N THR A 109 -1.59 6.82 -3.56
CA THR A 109 -0.70 5.80 -3.02
C THR A 109 -0.35 6.09 -1.57
N SER A 110 0.23 5.12 -0.87
CA SER A 110 0.72 5.28 0.50
C SER A 110 2.00 6.11 0.61
N LYS A 111 2.76 6.25 -0.49
CA LYS A 111 3.98 7.05 -0.59
C LYS A 111 3.72 8.56 -0.59
N GLU A 112 2.60 8.96 -1.18
CA GLU A 112 2.19 10.36 -1.36
C GLU A 112 1.61 10.94 -0.06
#